data_AF-A0A7V3PS43-F1
#
_entry.id   AF-A0A7V3PS43-F1
#
_cell.length_a   1.000
_cell.length_b   1.000
_cell.length_c   1.000
_cell.angle_alpha   90.00
_cell.angle_beta   90.00
_cell.angle_gamma   90.00
#
_symmetry.space_group_name_H-M   'P 1'
#
loop_
_entity.id
_entity.type
_entity.pdbx_description
1 polymer ?
#
loop_
_entity_poly.entity_id
_entity_poly.type
_entity_poly.pdbx_seq_one_letter_code
_entity_poly.pdbx_strand_id
1 'polypeptide(L)'
;MQLYLKLLAAATVEALLLCALSRLLFLAGYRLFGNPRHSTGGWVWQLFRTPGNLVHELSHAIVLFAAGFRVRRIRLSLRDPNGRGEVVVCGRWLRLIPDSWAWASASMSPLIAGITAILLLVHYLIEPGVVGAFAAPSLGEAVVTRAFSVLSRISWGHWPTYPLLLLVLSIGSELSPSDRDVKTALPRLLGAAAIACMLGAAFYGAPPGAPARTWFDAVVLPTLRGIISAQELALALCAAASLMLLGPLVLRDALTTQRARPLAPPRQRPRRPALRRKSPTIAASSNRPPK
;
A
#
# COMPACT_ATOMS: atom_id res chain seq x y z
N MET A 1 -11.24 -26.69 10.20
CA MET A 1 -11.60 -25.37 10.75
C MET A 1 -10.38 -24.60 11.24
N GLN A 2 -9.66 -25.09 12.26
CA GLN A 2 -8.54 -24.36 12.88
C GLN A 2 -7.47 -23.94 11.87
N LEU A 3 -7.08 -24.82 10.95
CA LEU A 3 -6.10 -24.50 9.90
C LEU A 3 -6.58 -23.36 8.98
N TYR A 4 -7.82 -23.42 8.50
CA TYR A 4 -8.38 -22.38 7.65
C TYR A 4 -8.43 -21.02 8.34
N LEU A 5 -8.91 -20.96 9.59
CA LEU A 5 -8.96 -19.71 10.35
C LEU A 5 -7.56 -19.14 10.57
N LYS A 6 -6.55 -19.99 10.82
CA LYS A 6 -5.14 -19.58 10.92
C LYS A 6 -4.64 -18.98 9.60
N LEU A 7 -4.92 -19.61 8.47
CA LEU A 7 -4.51 -19.11 7.15
C LEU A 7 -5.23 -17.81 6.77
N LEU A 8 -6.53 -17.71 7.02
CA LEU A 8 -7.30 -16.50 6.78
C LEU A 8 -6.78 -15.33 7.64
N ALA A 9 -6.50 -15.59 8.91
CA ALA A 9 -5.90 -14.62 9.80
C ALA A 9 -4.50 -14.19 9.33
N ALA A 10 -3.66 -15.14 8.89
CA ALA A 10 -2.33 -14.85 8.33
C ALA A 10 -2.42 -13.92 7.13
N ALA A 11 -3.22 -14.30 6.12
CA ALA A 11 -3.38 -13.51 4.90
C ALA A 11 -3.91 -12.10 5.19
N THR A 12 -4.75 -11.97 6.22
CA THR A 12 -5.27 -10.66 6.65
C THR A 12 -4.17 -9.83 7.32
N VAL A 13 -3.43 -10.41 8.26
CA VAL A 13 -2.34 -9.71 8.96
C VAL A 13 -1.24 -9.29 7.98
N GLU A 14 -0.84 -10.16 7.06
CA GLU A 14 0.18 -9.86 6.05
C GLU A 14 -0.26 -8.78 5.08
N ALA A 15 -1.52 -8.80 4.62
CA ALA A 15 -2.09 -7.71 3.83
C ALA A 15 -2.02 -6.36 4.57
N LEU A 16 -2.36 -6.34 5.87
CA LEU A 16 -2.31 -5.14 6.70
C LEU A 16 -0.87 -4.65 6.89
N LEU A 17 0.08 -5.56 7.14
CA LEU A 17 1.50 -5.24 7.24
C LEU A 17 2.04 -4.65 5.94
N LEU A 18 1.65 -5.21 4.79
CA LEU A 18 2.04 -4.71 3.47
C LEU A 18 1.44 -3.32 3.20
N CYS A 19 0.18 -3.07 3.58
CA CYS A 19 -0.44 -1.75 3.50
C CYS A 19 0.27 -0.72 4.40
N ALA A 20 0.66 -1.11 5.61
CA ALA A 20 1.36 -0.26 6.55
C ALA A 20 2.78 0.06 6.05
N LEU A 21 3.54 -0.94 5.60
CA LEU A 21 4.85 -0.76 5.00
C LEU A 21 4.76 0.16 3.78
N SER A 22 3.81 -0.10 2.89
CA SER A 22 3.55 0.74 1.71
C SER A 22 3.32 2.21 2.09
N ARG A 23 2.49 2.47 3.10
CA ARG A 23 2.23 3.83 3.60
C ARG A 23 3.49 4.48 4.17
N LEU A 24 4.30 3.73 4.91
CA LEU A 24 5.57 4.23 5.43
C LEU A 24 6.54 4.59 4.30
N LEU A 25 6.61 3.77 3.24
CA LEU A 25 7.45 4.04 2.08
C LEU A 25 7.01 5.28 1.31
N PHE A 26 5.70 5.42 1.12
CA PHE A 26 5.13 6.62 0.53
C PHE A 26 5.52 7.88 1.32
N LEU A 27 5.34 7.85 2.65
CA LEU A 27 5.66 8.97 3.52
C LEU A 27 7.16 9.26 3.58
N ALA A 28 7.99 8.23 3.58
CA ALA A 28 9.44 8.36 3.55
C ALA A 28 9.91 9.03 2.26
N GLY A 29 9.46 8.56 1.11
CA GLY A 29 9.79 9.18 -0.18
C GLY A 29 9.27 10.62 -0.27
N TYR A 30 8.05 10.88 0.19
CA TYR A 30 7.50 12.23 0.24
C TYR A 30 8.35 13.18 1.12
N ARG A 31 8.87 12.70 2.26
CA ARG A 31 9.75 13.50 3.13
C ARG A 31 11.14 13.72 2.53
N LEU A 32 11.72 12.70 1.90
CA LEU A 32 13.08 12.75 1.37
C LEU A 32 13.20 13.62 0.11
N PHE A 33 12.20 13.55 -0.78
CA PHE A 33 12.22 14.28 -2.05
C PHE A 33 11.37 15.56 -2.03
N GLY A 34 10.55 15.72 -0.98
CA GLY A 34 9.70 16.88 -0.76
C GLY A 34 8.35 16.81 -1.47
N ASN A 35 7.50 17.81 -1.20
CA ASN A 35 6.17 17.91 -1.79
C ASN A 35 6.28 18.21 -3.30
N PRO A 36 5.59 17.44 -4.18
CA PRO A 36 5.56 17.68 -5.63
C PRO A 36 5.17 19.11 -6.04
N ARG A 37 4.52 19.88 -5.17
CA ARG A 37 4.14 21.27 -5.46
C ARG A 37 5.23 22.32 -5.24
N HIS A 38 6.28 22.04 -4.46
CA HIS A 38 7.13 23.11 -3.92
C HIS A 38 8.64 22.83 -3.87
N SER A 39 9.13 21.64 -4.24
CA SER A 39 10.56 21.34 -4.21
C SER A 39 11.10 20.87 -5.56
N THR A 40 12.36 21.19 -5.83
CA THR A 40 13.14 20.70 -6.99
C THR A 40 13.26 19.18 -7.02
N GLY A 41 13.04 18.48 -5.90
CA GLY A 41 13.04 17.02 -5.81
C GLY A 41 11.68 16.36 -6.06
N GLY A 42 10.59 17.14 -6.07
CA GLY A 42 9.23 16.63 -6.20
C GLY A 42 8.97 15.90 -7.53
N TRP A 43 9.60 16.32 -8.63
CA TRP A 43 9.46 15.66 -9.93
C TRP A 43 10.15 14.28 -9.97
N VAL A 44 11.31 14.12 -9.30
CA VAL A 44 12.05 12.85 -9.21
C VAL A 44 11.18 11.82 -8.51
N TRP A 45 10.56 12.22 -7.40
CA TRP A 45 9.63 11.37 -6.65
C TRP A 45 8.42 10.95 -7.50
N GLN A 46 7.86 11.88 -8.27
CA GLN A 46 6.73 11.59 -9.14
C GLN A 46 7.11 10.63 -10.27
N LEU A 47 8.28 10.81 -10.87
CA LEU A 47 8.80 9.89 -11.89
C LEU A 47 8.99 8.50 -11.29
N PHE A 48 9.64 8.41 -10.12
CA PHE A 48 9.84 7.17 -9.40
C PHE A 48 8.53 6.45 -9.06
N ARG A 49 7.50 7.18 -8.61
CA ARG A 49 6.18 6.61 -8.27
C ARG A 49 5.34 6.20 -9.47
N THR A 50 5.67 6.65 -10.67
CA THR A 50 4.81 6.47 -11.84
C THR A 50 4.51 5.01 -12.16
N PRO A 51 5.48 4.07 -12.12
CA PRO A 51 5.19 2.65 -12.32
C PRO A 51 4.20 2.10 -11.29
N GLY A 52 4.41 2.37 -10.00
CA GLY A 52 3.49 1.95 -8.95
C GLY A 52 2.11 2.57 -9.08
N ASN A 53 2.04 3.87 -9.38
CA ASN A 53 0.77 4.59 -9.54
C ASN A 53 0.02 4.12 -10.80
N LEU A 54 0.72 3.76 -11.87
CA LEU A 54 0.12 3.13 -13.03
C LEU A 54 -0.56 1.81 -12.66
N VAL A 55 0.13 0.93 -11.92
CA VAL A 55 -0.47 -0.32 -11.43
C VAL A 55 -1.67 -0.04 -10.51
N HIS A 56 -1.54 0.94 -9.61
CA HIS A 56 -2.59 1.35 -8.69
C HIS A 56 -3.87 1.79 -9.43
N GLU A 57 -3.77 2.81 -10.28
CA GLU A 57 -4.93 3.37 -10.97
C GLU A 57 -5.51 2.41 -12.02
N LEU A 58 -4.65 1.64 -12.70
CA LEU A 58 -5.11 0.63 -13.65
C LEU A 58 -5.91 -0.48 -12.95
N SER A 59 -5.50 -0.87 -11.74
CA SER A 59 -6.24 -1.87 -10.96
C SER A 59 -7.66 -1.39 -10.62
N HIS A 60 -7.81 -0.14 -10.16
CA HIS A 60 -9.12 0.46 -9.90
C HIS A 60 -9.98 0.44 -11.15
N ALA A 61 -9.40 0.87 -12.28
CA ALA A 61 -10.09 0.91 -13.56
C ALA A 61 -10.57 -0.47 -14.01
N ILE A 62 -9.72 -1.50 -13.91
CA ILE A 62 -10.06 -2.88 -14.29
C ILE A 62 -11.23 -3.39 -13.44
N VAL A 63 -11.16 -3.24 -12.11
CA VAL A 63 -12.20 -3.75 -11.22
C VAL A 63 -13.52 -2.98 -11.39
N LEU A 64 -13.47 -1.66 -11.51
CA LEU A 64 -14.66 -0.84 -11.77
C LEU A 64 -15.28 -1.18 -13.14
N PHE A 65 -14.45 -1.37 -14.17
CA PHE A 65 -14.92 -1.77 -15.50
C PHE A 65 -15.60 -3.15 -15.46
N ALA A 66 -14.97 -4.14 -14.82
CA ALA A 66 -15.53 -5.48 -14.65
C ALA A 66 -16.83 -5.47 -13.82
N ALA A 67 -16.96 -4.55 -12.86
CA ALA A 67 -18.19 -4.32 -12.11
C ALA A 67 -19.27 -3.56 -12.89
N GLY A 68 -19.01 -3.20 -14.16
CA GLY A 68 -19.97 -2.58 -15.06
C GLY A 68 -19.94 -1.05 -15.10
N PHE A 69 -18.92 -0.40 -14.55
CA PHE A 69 -18.74 1.05 -14.69
C PHE A 69 -18.05 1.41 -16.00
N ARG A 70 -18.35 2.61 -16.53
CA ARG A 70 -17.66 3.14 -17.72
C ARG A 70 -16.47 3.99 -17.27
N VAL A 71 -15.26 3.44 -17.37
CA VAL A 71 -14.02 4.17 -17.11
C VAL A 71 -13.79 5.16 -18.27
N ARG A 72 -13.84 6.46 -17.97
CA ARG A 72 -13.68 7.53 -18.97
C ARG A 72 -12.24 7.97 -19.10
N ARG A 73 -11.52 8.04 -17.98
CA ARG A 73 -10.14 8.55 -17.94
C ARG A 73 -9.40 7.95 -16.75
N ILE A 74 -8.14 7.64 -16.97
CA ILE A 74 -7.15 7.36 -15.94
C ILE A 74 -6.13 8.50 -15.98
N ARG A 75 -5.89 9.16 -14.85
CA ARG A 75 -4.87 10.20 -14.72
C ARG A 75 -3.83 9.71 -13.73
N LEU A 76 -2.59 9.63 -14.19
CA LEU A 76 -1.46 9.25 -13.34
C LEU A 76 -0.96 10.44 -12.52
N SER A 77 -0.24 10.15 -11.44
CA SER A 77 0.32 11.11 -10.49
C SER A 77 1.13 12.22 -11.15
N LEU A 78 1.90 11.94 -12.20
CA LEU A 78 2.66 12.95 -12.97
C LEU A 78 1.79 14.01 -13.64
N ARG A 79 0.55 13.65 -14.00
CA ARG A 79 -0.40 14.53 -14.70
C ARG A 79 -1.47 15.09 -13.77
N ASP A 80 -1.40 14.77 -12.48
CA ASP A 80 -2.31 15.26 -11.44
C ASP A 80 -1.63 16.40 -10.65
N PRO A 81 -2.22 17.62 -10.60
CA PRO A 81 -1.72 18.73 -9.78
C PRO A 81 -1.59 18.42 -8.27
N ASN A 82 -2.29 17.38 -7.80
CA ASN A 82 -2.20 16.90 -6.43
C ASN A 82 -1.20 15.75 -6.25
N GLY A 83 -0.68 15.19 -7.34
CA GLY A 83 0.25 14.07 -7.35
C GLY A 83 -0.31 12.76 -6.81
N ARG A 84 -1.63 12.58 -6.83
CA ARG A 84 -2.32 11.39 -6.28
C ARG A 84 -2.61 10.35 -7.36
N GLY A 85 -3.04 10.80 -8.53
CA GLY A 85 -3.68 9.93 -9.51
C GLY A 85 -5.19 9.89 -9.31
N GLU A 86 -5.93 9.56 -10.37
CA GLU A 86 -7.38 9.39 -10.31
C GLU A 86 -7.91 8.48 -11.44
N VAL A 87 -8.90 7.65 -11.11
CA VAL A 87 -9.80 7.02 -12.08
C VAL A 87 -11.13 7.76 -12.11
N VAL A 88 -11.53 8.24 -13.29
CA VAL A 88 -12.81 8.90 -13.52
C VAL A 88 -13.76 7.94 -14.21
N VAL A 89 -14.88 7.66 -13.56
CA VAL A 89 -15.98 6.84 -14.09
C VAL A 89 -17.20 7.70 -14.44
N CYS A 90 -17.96 7.31 -15.46
CA CYS A 90 -19.16 8.03 -15.94
C CYS A 90 -20.31 7.07 -16.23
N GLY A 91 -21.17 6.84 -15.23
CA GLY A 91 -22.31 5.94 -15.35
C GLY A 91 -21.91 4.46 -15.38
N ARG A 92 -22.88 3.60 -15.68
CA ARG A 92 -22.74 2.14 -15.70
C ARG A 92 -23.26 1.58 -17.02
N TRP A 93 -22.53 0.61 -17.58
CA TRP A 93 -23.00 -0.19 -18.70
C TRP A 93 -23.63 -1.52 -18.24
N LEU A 94 -23.34 -1.95 -17.00
CA LEU A 94 -23.90 -3.17 -16.39
C LEU A 94 -24.08 -3.00 -14.88
N ARG A 95 -25.15 -3.58 -14.31
CA ARG A 95 -25.55 -3.44 -12.90
C ARG A 95 -25.62 -4.77 -12.13
N LEU A 96 -24.68 -5.69 -12.38
CA LEU A 96 -24.65 -6.98 -11.68
C LEU A 96 -24.19 -6.86 -10.22
N ILE A 97 -23.18 -6.04 -9.97
CA ILE A 97 -22.58 -5.88 -8.64
C ILE A 97 -23.12 -4.58 -8.00
N PRO A 98 -23.58 -4.58 -6.74
CA PRO A 98 -23.95 -3.36 -6.04
C PRO A 98 -22.80 -2.35 -6.01
N ASP A 99 -23.09 -1.06 -6.14
CA ASP A 99 -22.06 0.00 -6.18
C ASP A 99 -21.11 -0.09 -4.98
N SER A 100 -21.67 -0.33 -3.81
CA SER A 100 -20.93 -0.47 -2.56
C SER A 100 -19.86 -1.57 -2.61
N TRP A 101 -20.15 -2.70 -3.25
CA TRP A 101 -19.22 -3.82 -3.39
C TRP A 101 -18.20 -3.57 -4.49
N ALA A 102 -18.64 -3.01 -5.62
CA ALA A 102 -17.75 -2.63 -6.71
C ALA A 102 -16.64 -1.67 -6.23
N TRP A 103 -17.02 -0.61 -5.49
CA TRP A 103 -16.06 0.33 -4.93
C TRP A 103 -15.19 -0.29 -3.84
N ALA A 104 -15.72 -1.17 -2.99
CA ALA A 104 -14.91 -1.88 -2.01
C ALA A 104 -13.84 -2.77 -2.65
N SER A 105 -14.21 -3.51 -3.70
CA SER A 105 -13.30 -4.34 -4.46
C SER A 105 -12.25 -3.51 -5.18
N ALA A 106 -12.65 -2.40 -5.81
CA ALA A 106 -11.72 -1.46 -6.45
C ALA A 106 -10.74 -0.89 -5.41
N SER A 107 -11.21 -0.46 -4.25
CA SER A 107 -10.36 0.04 -3.17
C SER A 107 -9.30 -0.96 -2.68
N MET A 108 -9.49 -2.26 -2.87
CA MET A 108 -8.50 -3.30 -2.54
C MET A 108 -7.67 -3.78 -3.74
N SER A 109 -8.08 -3.44 -4.96
CA SER A 109 -7.41 -3.93 -6.17
C SER A 109 -5.94 -3.52 -6.29
N PRO A 110 -5.49 -2.35 -5.80
CA PRO A 110 -4.07 -1.99 -5.86
C PRO A 110 -3.18 -2.97 -5.11
N LEU A 111 -3.64 -3.49 -3.97
CA LEU A 111 -2.90 -4.46 -3.19
C LEU A 111 -2.68 -5.75 -3.99
N ILE A 112 -3.76 -6.30 -4.56
CA ILE A 112 -3.73 -7.55 -5.33
C ILE A 112 -2.91 -7.37 -6.62
N ALA A 113 -3.17 -6.29 -7.36
CA ALA A 113 -2.50 -6.00 -8.61
C ALA A 113 -1.01 -5.73 -8.40
N GLY A 114 -0.63 -5.01 -7.35
CA GLY A 114 0.77 -4.73 -7.07
C GLY A 114 1.55 -5.94 -6.55
N ILE A 115 0.95 -6.81 -5.72
CA ILE A 115 1.55 -8.12 -5.39
C ILE A 115 1.76 -8.92 -6.68
N THR A 116 0.74 -9.01 -7.54
CA THR A 116 0.83 -9.73 -8.81
C THR A 116 1.91 -9.15 -9.71
N ALA A 117 2.01 -7.82 -9.81
CA ALA A 117 3.04 -7.14 -10.59
C ALA A 117 4.45 -7.44 -10.05
N ILE A 118 4.64 -7.44 -8.73
CA ILE A 118 5.92 -7.82 -8.10
C ILE A 118 6.27 -9.27 -8.44
N LEU A 119 5.32 -10.21 -8.35
CA LEU A 119 5.56 -11.61 -8.71
C LEU A 119 5.96 -11.78 -10.18
N LEU A 120 5.28 -11.08 -11.09
CA LEU A 120 5.62 -11.10 -12.52
C LEU A 120 7.01 -10.51 -12.75
N LEU A 121 7.33 -9.38 -12.12
CA LEU A 121 8.66 -8.77 -12.22
C LEU A 121 9.75 -9.70 -11.70
N VAL A 122 9.53 -10.37 -10.58
CA VAL A 122 10.46 -11.40 -10.08
C VAL A 122 10.60 -12.48 -11.13
N HIS A 123 9.51 -13.10 -11.58
CA HIS A 123 9.53 -14.18 -12.56
C HIS A 123 10.29 -13.83 -13.86
N TYR A 124 10.12 -12.60 -14.36
CA TYR A 124 10.74 -12.16 -15.60
C TYR A 124 12.16 -11.59 -15.45
N LEU A 125 12.54 -11.08 -14.28
CA LEU A 125 13.82 -10.39 -14.08
C LEU A 125 14.82 -11.15 -13.18
N ILE A 126 14.34 -12.06 -12.33
CA ILE A 126 15.16 -12.88 -11.42
C ILE A 126 14.67 -14.32 -11.53
N GLU A 127 15.52 -15.19 -12.08
CA GLU A 127 15.30 -16.59 -12.43
C GLU A 127 14.05 -17.31 -11.84
N PRO A 128 13.33 -18.12 -12.65
CA PRO A 128 12.07 -18.79 -12.27
C PRO A 128 12.08 -19.56 -10.94
N GLY A 129 13.24 -20.00 -10.46
CA GLY A 129 13.41 -20.78 -9.24
C GLY A 129 13.19 -20.02 -7.92
N VAL A 130 13.19 -18.68 -7.93
CA VAL A 130 12.98 -17.90 -6.70
C VAL A 130 11.54 -18.04 -6.19
N VAL A 131 10.55 -18.05 -7.08
CA VAL A 131 9.12 -18.11 -6.71
C VAL A 131 8.72 -19.45 -6.07
N GLY A 132 9.39 -20.56 -6.45
CA GLY A 132 9.13 -21.89 -5.88
C GLY A 132 9.53 -22.06 -4.42
N ALA A 133 10.37 -21.17 -3.87
CA ALA A 133 10.89 -21.27 -2.51
C ALA A 133 9.88 -20.88 -1.40
N PHE A 134 8.72 -20.32 -1.75
CA PHE A 134 7.75 -19.77 -0.78
C PHE A 134 6.65 -20.75 -0.37
N ALA A 135 6.73 -22.03 -0.76
CA ALA A 135 5.66 -23.01 -0.57
C ALA A 135 5.40 -23.45 0.89
N ALA A 136 6.31 -23.16 1.83
CA ALA A 136 6.11 -23.53 3.24
C ALA A 136 5.25 -22.49 3.97
N PRO A 137 4.25 -22.86 4.78
CA PRO A 137 3.49 -21.94 5.61
C PRO A 137 4.06 -21.91 7.04
N SER A 138 4.75 -20.84 7.42
CA SER A 138 4.99 -20.55 8.84
C SER A 138 4.67 -19.09 9.14
N LEU A 139 3.64 -18.86 9.94
CA LEU A 139 3.27 -17.54 10.44
C LEU A 139 4.38 -17.00 11.36
N GLY A 140 4.96 -15.85 11.05
CA GLY A 140 5.70 -15.01 12.00
C GLY A 140 7.23 -15.09 11.94
N GLU A 141 7.84 -16.26 12.13
CA GLU A 141 9.32 -16.42 12.02
C GLU A 141 9.83 -16.25 10.58
N ALA A 142 8.91 -16.22 9.62
CA ALA A 142 9.21 -16.35 8.22
C ALA A 142 9.43 -15.02 7.50
N VAL A 143 8.86 -13.89 7.92
CA VAL A 143 8.99 -12.65 7.15
C VAL A 143 10.44 -12.16 7.09
N VAL A 144 11.10 -12.06 8.25
CA VAL A 144 12.50 -11.59 8.33
C VAL A 144 13.44 -12.62 7.71
N THR A 145 13.31 -13.89 8.10
CA THR A 145 14.13 -14.99 7.58
C THR A 145 13.98 -15.18 6.08
N ARG A 146 12.75 -15.04 5.53
CA ARG A 146 12.50 -15.07 4.08
C ARG A 146 12.96 -13.82 3.40
N ALA A 147 12.84 -12.64 4.01
CA ALA A 147 13.43 -11.42 3.45
C ALA A 147 14.95 -11.61 3.27
N PHE A 148 15.64 -12.12 4.28
CA PHE A 148 17.05 -12.48 4.15
C PHE A 148 17.30 -13.59 3.13
N SER A 149 16.45 -14.62 3.08
CA SER A 149 16.58 -15.69 2.09
C SER A 149 16.40 -15.19 0.65
N VAL A 150 15.40 -14.34 0.39
CA VAL A 150 15.19 -13.64 -0.88
C VAL A 150 16.43 -12.84 -1.22
N LEU A 151 16.86 -11.97 -0.31
CA LEU A 151 18.02 -11.11 -0.50
C LEU A 151 19.31 -11.90 -0.77
N SER A 152 19.49 -13.06 -0.14
CA SER A 152 20.64 -13.92 -0.36
C SER A 152 20.64 -14.62 -1.73
N ARG A 153 19.47 -14.77 -2.35
CA ARG A 153 19.29 -15.38 -3.68
C ARG A 153 19.34 -14.35 -4.81
N ILE A 154 19.28 -13.07 -4.50
CA ILE A 154 19.41 -12.00 -5.49
C ILE A 154 20.87 -11.94 -5.95
N SER A 155 21.10 -12.08 -7.25
CA SER A 155 22.42 -11.92 -7.86
C SER A 155 22.77 -10.42 -7.95
N TRP A 156 23.48 -9.89 -6.95
CA TRP A 156 23.90 -8.48 -6.87
C TRP A 156 24.83 -8.03 -8.00
N GLY A 157 25.54 -8.97 -8.62
CA GLY A 157 26.34 -8.71 -9.82
C GLY A 157 25.51 -8.61 -11.12
N HIS A 158 24.23 -8.96 -11.08
CA HIS A 158 23.35 -8.93 -12.25
C HIS A 158 22.62 -7.58 -12.31
N TRP A 159 22.87 -6.80 -13.37
CA TRP A 159 22.32 -5.45 -13.50
C TRP A 159 20.78 -5.35 -13.44
N PRO A 160 19.96 -6.32 -13.90
CA PRO A 160 18.50 -6.28 -13.78
C PRO A 160 17.97 -6.28 -12.34
N THR A 161 18.79 -6.66 -11.36
CA THR A 161 18.45 -6.58 -9.94
C THR A 161 18.10 -5.15 -9.51
N TYR A 162 18.86 -4.15 -9.98
CA TYR A 162 18.65 -2.76 -9.58
C TYR A 162 17.33 -2.17 -10.09
N PRO A 163 16.96 -2.25 -11.39
CA PRO A 163 15.65 -1.80 -11.85
C PRO A 163 14.52 -2.63 -11.23
N LEU A 164 14.69 -3.93 -10.95
CA LEU A 164 13.69 -4.68 -10.19
C LEU A 164 13.44 -4.06 -8.82
N LEU A 165 14.49 -3.82 -8.03
CA LEU A 165 14.34 -3.26 -6.68
C LEU A 165 13.70 -1.86 -6.71
N LEU A 166 14.03 -1.05 -7.72
CA LEU A 166 13.39 0.25 -7.93
C LEU A 166 11.91 0.10 -8.27
N LEU A 167 11.54 -0.84 -9.15
CA LEU A 167 10.14 -1.11 -9.50
C LEU A 167 9.35 -1.68 -8.32
N VAL A 168 9.94 -2.61 -7.56
CA VAL A 168 9.37 -3.15 -6.33
C VAL A 168 9.12 -2.03 -5.32
N LEU A 169 10.09 -1.13 -5.13
CA LEU A 169 9.92 -0.01 -4.20
C LEU A 169 8.84 0.97 -4.70
N SER A 170 8.79 1.22 -6.01
CA SER A 170 7.79 2.08 -6.65
C SER A 170 6.38 1.52 -6.46
N ILE A 171 6.16 0.26 -6.85
CA ILE A 171 4.89 -0.47 -6.66
C ILE A 171 4.57 -0.57 -5.18
N GLY A 172 5.54 -0.97 -4.37
CA GLY A 172 5.44 -1.09 -2.92
C GLY A 172 4.97 0.20 -2.25
N SER A 173 5.43 1.36 -2.70
CA SER A 173 4.98 2.67 -2.18
C SER A 173 3.55 3.06 -2.55
N GLU A 174 2.96 2.38 -3.53
CA GLU A 174 1.62 2.66 -4.07
C GLU A 174 0.63 1.50 -3.81
N LEU A 175 1.00 0.47 -3.05
CA LEU A 175 0.07 -0.62 -2.68
C LEU A 175 -1.02 -0.16 -1.69
N SER A 176 -0.70 0.80 -0.83
CA SER A 176 -1.57 1.22 0.27
C SER A 176 -2.82 1.89 -0.30
N PRO A 177 -4.03 1.43 0.07
CA PRO A 177 -5.25 2.12 -0.28
C PRO A 177 -5.25 3.55 0.27
N SER A 178 -5.83 4.50 -0.46
CA SER A 178 -5.96 5.87 0.02
C SER A 178 -6.87 5.94 1.27
N ASP A 179 -6.83 7.05 2.02
CA ASP A 179 -7.72 7.23 3.18
C ASP A 179 -9.21 7.13 2.79
N ARG A 180 -9.55 7.50 1.54
CA ARG A 180 -10.88 7.34 0.97
C ARG A 180 -11.20 5.89 0.68
N ASP A 181 -10.24 5.14 0.14
CA ASP A 181 -10.37 3.73 -0.15
C ASP A 181 -10.57 2.92 1.12
N VAL A 182 -9.79 3.17 2.17
CA VAL A 182 -9.93 2.51 3.46
C VAL A 182 -11.33 2.75 4.04
N LYS A 183 -11.78 4.01 4.09
CA LYS A 183 -13.13 4.35 4.60
C LYS A 183 -14.23 3.66 3.80
N THR A 184 -14.04 3.51 2.49
CA THR A 184 -15.01 2.87 1.61
C THR A 184 -15.00 1.35 1.76
N ALA A 185 -13.82 0.74 1.80
CA ALA A 185 -13.64 -0.70 1.81
C ALA A 185 -13.88 -1.33 3.19
N LEU A 186 -13.41 -0.71 4.27
CA LEU A 186 -13.36 -1.31 5.61
C LEU A 186 -14.67 -1.99 6.05
N PRO A 187 -15.86 -1.34 6.01
CA PRO A 187 -17.09 -2.01 6.43
C PRO A 187 -17.45 -3.20 5.53
N ARG A 188 -17.15 -3.15 4.23
CA ARG A 188 -17.38 -4.29 3.32
C ARG A 188 -16.36 -5.40 3.54
N LEU A 189 -15.11 -5.07 3.88
CA LEU A 189 -14.09 -6.07 4.19
C LEU A 189 -14.40 -6.83 5.46
N LEU A 190 -14.91 -6.14 6.49
CA LEU A 190 -15.41 -6.80 7.69
C LEU A 190 -16.59 -7.73 7.36
N GLY A 191 -17.52 -7.29 6.52
CA GLY A 191 -18.60 -8.12 6.02
C GLY A 191 -18.11 -9.34 5.22
N ALA A 192 -17.17 -9.13 4.30
CA ALA A 192 -16.57 -10.19 3.49
C ALA A 192 -15.80 -11.21 4.35
N ALA A 193 -15.06 -10.75 5.36
CA ALA A 193 -14.37 -11.61 6.31
C ALA A 193 -15.37 -12.43 7.14
N ALA A 194 -16.47 -11.83 7.60
CA ALA A 194 -17.52 -12.56 8.29
C ALA A 194 -18.15 -13.63 7.39
N ILE A 195 -18.46 -13.30 6.14
CA ILE A 195 -18.98 -14.26 5.14
C ILE A 195 -17.96 -15.39 4.92
N ALA A 196 -16.68 -15.06 4.75
CA ALA A 196 -15.61 -16.06 4.57
C ALA A 196 -15.54 -17.01 5.79
N CYS A 197 -15.57 -16.47 7.01
CA CYS A 197 -15.62 -17.27 8.23
C CYS A 197 -16.85 -18.18 8.29
N MET A 198 -18.04 -17.67 7.94
CA MET A 198 -19.28 -18.46 7.91
C MET A 198 -19.23 -19.56 6.84
N LEU A 199 -18.72 -19.26 5.64
CA LEU A 199 -18.54 -20.25 4.58
C LEU A 199 -17.55 -21.32 5.00
N GLY A 200 -16.38 -20.94 5.52
CA GLY A 200 -15.42 -21.88 6.10
C GLY A 200 -16.06 -22.74 7.18
N ALA A 201 -16.91 -22.14 8.02
CA ALA A 201 -17.64 -22.88 9.04
C ALA A 201 -18.57 -23.94 8.45
N ALA A 202 -19.35 -23.56 7.44
CA ALA A 202 -20.27 -24.46 6.74
C ALA A 202 -19.51 -25.61 6.03
N PHE A 203 -18.42 -25.32 5.31
CA PHE A 203 -17.64 -26.33 4.60
C PHE A 203 -16.94 -27.32 5.55
N TYR A 204 -16.42 -26.85 6.68
CA TYR A 204 -15.81 -27.75 7.67
C TYR A 204 -16.82 -28.51 8.53
N GLY A 205 -18.05 -28.01 8.64
CA GLY A 205 -19.16 -28.75 9.25
C GLY A 205 -19.63 -29.92 8.40
N ALA A 206 -19.29 -29.95 7.10
CA ALA A 206 -19.61 -31.08 6.24
C ALA A 206 -18.81 -32.34 6.62
N PRO A 207 -19.41 -33.54 6.47
CA PRO A 207 -18.73 -34.80 6.74
C PRO A 207 -17.40 -34.92 5.96
N PRO A 208 -16.38 -35.56 6.54
CA PRO A 208 -15.17 -35.92 5.80
C PRO A 208 -15.53 -36.67 4.50
N GLY A 209 -14.94 -36.27 3.37
CA GLY A 209 -15.21 -36.88 2.06
C GLY A 209 -16.41 -36.30 1.30
N ALA A 210 -17.23 -35.45 1.93
CA ALA A 210 -18.30 -34.76 1.23
C ALA A 210 -17.72 -33.90 0.08
N PRO A 211 -18.34 -33.87 -1.12
CA PRO A 211 -17.81 -33.14 -2.29
C PRO A 211 -17.47 -31.68 -2.00
N ALA A 212 -18.31 -31.01 -1.19
CA ALA A 212 -18.11 -29.61 -0.77
C ALA A 212 -16.81 -29.42 0.04
N ARG A 213 -16.52 -30.34 0.97
CA ARG A 213 -15.29 -30.29 1.79
C ARG A 213 -14.06 -30.67 0.97
N THR A 214 -14.18 -31.67 0.10
CA THR A 214 -13.09 -32.06 -0.82
C THR A 214 -12.71 -30.92 -1.75
N TRP A 215 -13.70 -30.24 -2.34
CA TRP A 215 -13.46 -29.05 -3.17
C TRP A 215 -12.81 -27.92 -2.34
N PHE A 216 -13.31 -27.66 -1.14
CA PHE A 216 -12.75 -26.63 -0.26
C PHE A 216 -11.28 -26.90 0.08
N ASP A 217 -10.95 -28.14 0.46
CA ASP A 217 -9.59 -28.54 0.80
C ASP A 217 -8.65 -28.53 -0.43
N ALA A 218 -9.17 -28.85 -1.63
CA ALA A 218 -8.40 -28.87 -2.88
C ALA A 218 -8.21 -27.49 -3.52
N VAL A 219 -9.11 -26.54 -3.29
CA VAL A 219 -9.10 -25.23 -3.95
C VAL A 219 -8.82 -24.12 -2.96
N VAL A 220 -9.66 -23.97 -1.92
CA VAL A 220 -9.60 -22.81 -1.03
C VAL A 220 -8.32 -22.80 -0.19
N LEU A 221 -7.92 -23.93 0.40
CA LEU A 221 -6.71 -23.97 1.22
C LEU A 221 -5.43 -23.72 0.41
N PRO A 222 -5.20 -24.36 -0.76
CA PRO A 222 -4.06 -24.04 -1.60
C PRO A 222 -4.06 -22.60 -2.09
N THR A 223 -5.23 -22.05 -2.46
CA THR A 223 -5.34 -20.63 -2.84
C THR A 223 -4.93 -19.71 -1.70
N LEU A 224 -5.42 -19.93 -0.46
CA LEU A 224 -5.02 -19.12 0.69
C LEU A 224 -3.52 -19.22 0.96
N ARG A 225 -2.94 -20.41 0.87
CA ARG A 225 -1.48 -20.59 0.98
C ARG A 225 -0.73 -19.81 -0.09
N GLY A 226 -1.19 -19.88 -1.35
CA GLY A 226 -0.60 -19.11 -2.45
C GLY A 226 -0.68 -17.60 -2.22
N ILE A 227 -1.80 -17.10 -1.69
CA ILE A 227 -1.96 -15.68 -1.32
C ILE A 227 -0.95 -15.28 -0.24
N ILE A 228 -0.83 -16.07 0.82
CA ILE A 228 0.15 -15.84 1.90
C ILE A 228 1.57 -15.81 1.32
N SER A 229 1.98 -16.85 0.58
CA SER A 229 3.30 -16.91 -0.05
C SER A 229 3.59 -15.69 -0.94
N ALA A 230 2.59 -15.21 -1.68
CA ALA A 230 2.71 -14.02 -2.52
C ALA A 230 2.86 -12.74 -1.70
N GLN A 231 2.08 -12.58 -0.63
CA GLN A 231 2.12 -11.44 0.28
C GLN A 231 3.46 -11.40 1.02
N GLU A 232 3.93 -12.53 1.55
CA GLU A 232 5.23 -12.65 2.21
C GLU A 232 6.37 -12.23 1.28
N LEU A 233 6.39 -12.72 0.04
CA LEU A 233 7.43 -12.36 -0.93
C LEU A 233 7.39 -10.87 -1.27
N ALA A 234 6.20 -10.30 -1.49
CA ALA A 234 6.05 -8.87 -1.73
C ALA A 234 6.51 -8.04 -0.52
N LEU A 235 6.16 -8.46 0.70
CA LEU A 235 6.57 -7.81 1.95
C LEU A 235 8.09 -7.87 2.13
N ALA A 236 8.68 -9.05 1.92
CA ALA A 236 10.12 -9.27 1.97
C ALA A 236 10.87 -8.37 0.99
N LEU A 237 10.44 -8.33 -0.28
CA LEU A 237 11.05 -7.51 -1.32
C LEU A 237 10.89 -6.02 -1.07
N CYS A 238 9.71 -5.58 -0.61
CA CYS A 238 9.51 -4.19 -0.21
C CYS A 238 10.44 -3.83 0.95
N ALA A 239 10.48 -4.63 2.02
CA ALA A 239 11.33 -4.37 3.19
C ALA A 239 12.82 -4.33 2.80
N ALA A 240 13.27 -5.28 1.99
CA ALA A 240 14.60 -5.34 1.40
C ALA A 240 14.96 -4.04 0.65
N ALA A 241 14.15 -3.68 -0.35
CA ALA A 241 14.36 -2.49 -1.16
C ALA A 241 14.38 -1.22 -0.29
N SER A 242 13.53 -1.18 0.74
CA SER A 242 13.46 -0.08 1.71
C SER A 242 14.74 0.07 2.51
N LEU A 243 15.24 -1.03 3.10
CA LEU A 243 16.47 -1.03 3.89
C LEU A 243 17.66 -0.58 3.05
N MET A 244 17.75 -1.04 1.80
CA MET A 244 18.87 -0.71 0.92
C MET A 244 18.84 0.74 0.42
N LEU A 245 17.66 1.23 0.01
CA LEU A 245 17.54 2.53 -0.65
C LEU A 245 17.29 3.67 0.34
N LEU A 246 16.56 3.41 1.42
CA LEU A 246 16.18 4.43 2.40
C LEU A 246 17.03 4.36 3.67
N GLY A 247 17.59 3.20 4.02
CA GLY A 247 18.43 3.03 5.21
C GLY A 247 19.60 4.01 5.29
N PRO A 248 20.42 4.17 4.23
CA PRO A 248 21.52 5.14 4.22
C PRO A 248 21.05 6.59 4.41
N LEU A 249 19.88 6.93 3.86
CA LEU A 249 19.31 8.28 3.94
C LEU A 249 18.80 8.58 5.36
N VAL A 250 18.09 7.64 5.97
CA VAL A 250 17.61 7.76 7.36
C VAL A 250 18.77 7.81 8.34
N LEU A 251 19.80 6.97 8.14
CA LEU A 251 21.00 6.99 8.98
C LEU A 251 21.73 8.33 8.86
N ARG A 252 21.86 8.88 7.65
CA ARG A 252 22.45 10.19 7.42
C ARG A 252 21.69 11.29 8.17
N ASP A 253 20.36 11.30 8.07
CA ASP A 253 19.52 12.31 8.72
C ASP A 253 19.57 12.23 10.26
N ALA A 254 19.59 11.01 10.80
CA ALA A 254 19.79 10.77 12.24
C ALA A 254 21.15 11.30 12.72
N LEU A 255 22.21 11.06 11.96
CA LEU A 255 23.56 11.55 12.27
C LEU A 255 23.68 13.07 12.17
N THR A 256 23.02 13.71 11.20
CA THR A 256 23.00 15.19 11.08
C THR A 256 22.19 15.84 12.19
N THR A 257 21.05 15.25 12.56
CA THR A 257 20.21 15.75 13.65
C THR A 257 20.91 15.68 15.01
N GLN A 258 21.71 14.63 15.26
CA GLN A 258 22.53 14.55 16.48
C GLN A 258 23.63 15.61 16.53
N ARG A 259 24.22 15.99 15.39
CA ARG A 259 25.22 17.07 15.31
C ARG A 259 24.60 18.46 15.49
N ALA A 260 23.33 18.62 15.12
CA ALA A 260 22.55 19.84 15.36
C ALA A 260 21.99 19.93 16.80
N ARG A 261 22.64 19.29 17.78
CA ARG A 261 22.37 19.58 19.20
C ARG A 261 22.55 21.08 19.42
N PRO A 262 21.57 21.75 20.04
CA PRO A 262 21.61 23.19 20.18
C PRO A 262 22.87 23.59 20.96
N LEU A 263 23.72 24.40 20.33
CA LEU A 263 24.58 25.32 21.07
C LEU A 263 23.68 25.99 22.12
N ALA A 264 24.14 25.99 23.36
CA ALA A 264 23.40 26.41 24.55
C ALA A 264 22.42 27.55 24.25
N PRO A 265 21.18 27.50 24.78
CA PRO A 265 20.16 28.50 24.47
C PRO A 265 20.76 29.90 24.61
N PRO A 266 20.61 30.78 23.59
CA PRO A 266 21.18 32.11 23.64
C PRO A 266 20.74 32.75 24.96
N ARG A 267 21.72 33.18 25.78
CA ARG A 267 21.48 33.87 27.06
C ARG A 267 20.34 34.85 26.84
N GLN A 268 19.21 34.62 27.51
CA GLN A 268 18.04 35.48 27.40
C GLN A 268 18.49 36.90 27.76
N ARG A 269 18.62 37.77 26.75
CA ARG A 269 18.81 39.19 27.00
C ARG A 269 17.56 39.69 27.73
N PRO A 270 17.71 40.45 28.82
CA PRO A 270 16.59 40.93 29.61
C PRO A 270 15.59 41.65 28.71
N ARG A 271 14.33 41.20 28.74
CA ARG A 271 13.22 41.80 28.00
C ARG A 271 13.08 43.26 28.41
N ARG A 272 13.27 44.19 27.47
CA ARG A 272 12.80 45.57 27.65
C ARG A 272 11.26 45.55 27.80
N PRO A 273 10.68 46.26 28.77
CA PRO A 273 9.25 46.31 28.98
C PRO A 273 8.55 46.87 27.74
N ALA A 274 7.55 46.13 27.24
CA ALA A 274 6.78 46.51 26.07
C ALA A 274 5.83 47.67 26.41
N LEU A 275 5.99 48.78 25.70
CA LEU A 275 5.05 49.89 25.72
C LEU A 275 3.69 49.43 25.20
N ARG A 276 2.70 49.46 26.09
CA ARG A 276 1.30 49.08 25.90
C ARG A 276 0.63 50.00 24.88
N ARG A 277 0.66 49.63 23.60
CA ARG A 277 -0.16 50.27 22.56
C ARG A 277 -1.63 49.87 22.77
N LYS A 278 -2.48 50.88 22.99
CA LYS A 278 -3.94 50.74 23.02
C LYS A 278 -4.44 50.45 21.59
N SER A 279 -5.13 49.33 21.41
CA SER A 279 -5.81 49.03 20.15
C SER A 279 -7.12 49.82 20.05
N PRO A 280 -7.43 50.41 18.89
CA PRO A 280 -8.74 51.05 18.66
C PRO A 280 -9.81 49.99 18.40
N THR A 281 -10.95 50.18 19.06
CA THR A 281 -12.21 49.46 18.90
C THR A 281 -12.72 49.63 17.46
N ILE A 282 -12.83 48.54 16.69
CA ILE A 282 -13.50 48.56 15.38
C ILE A 282 -14.91 48.01 15.56
N ALA A 283 -15.88 48.87 15.28
CA ALA A 283 -17.31 48.60 15.35
C ALA A 283 -17.77 47.61 14.27
N ALA A 284 -18.74 46.79 14.65
CA ALA A 284 -19.43 45.82 13.81
C ALA A 284 -20.31 46.51 12.74
N SER A 285 -20.26 46.01 11.52
CA SER A 285 -21.26 46.32 10.48
C SER A 285 -21.84 45.01 9.97
N SER A 286 -23.12 44.80 10.31
CA SER A 286 -23.96 43.70 9.85
C SER A 286 -24.57 44.05 8.49
N ASN A 287 -24.21 43.31 7.44
CA ASN A 287 -24.95 43.35 6.18
C ASN A 287 -25.38 41.92 5.79
N ARG A 288 -26.64 41.59 6.09
CA ARG A 288 -27.40 40.53 5.42
C ARG A 288 -28.05 41.12 4.17
N PRO A 289 -28.05 40.42 3.03
CA PRO A 289 -29.08 40.60 2.00
C PRO A 289 -30.16 39.49 2.11
N PRO A 290 -31.39 39.77 1.64
CA PRO A 290 -32.52 38.85 1.72
C PRO A 290 -32.68 37.97 0.46
N LYS A 291 -33.30 36.81 0.71
CA LYS A 291 -33.92 35.82 -0.19
C LYS A 291 -32.99 34.91 -1.00
#